data_AF-A0A1M3KBL5-F1
#
_entry.id   AF-A0A1M3KBL5-F1
#
_cell.length_a   1.000
_cell.length_b   1.000
_cell.length_c   1.000
_cell.angle_alpha   90.00
_cell.angle_beta   90.00
_cell.angle_gamma   90.00
#
_symmetry.space_group_name_H-M   'P 1'
#
loop_
_entity.id
_entity.type
_entity.pdbx_description
1 polymer ?
#
loop_
_entity_poly.entity_id
_entity_poly.type
_entity_poly.pdbx_seq_one_letter_code
_entity_poly.pdbx_strand_id
1 'polypeptide(L)'
;MDQLPTLQQLEYLESGFEVSKILAHAGFSMEKPAFSITWGQIAEEIAHTLSDHGLPPDRLEEDFLIDLAQGIQKVLQNDDVLFWRNSIRAYTTDQPTLMAFMSSPNEEDDEGSLTEQYENAIRLGDDEAYWPDGGASADLFDEF
;
A
#
# COMPACT_ATOMS: atom_id res chain seq x y z
N MET A 1 21.67 -16.52 -22.34
CA MET A 1 21.07 -17.14 -21.14
C MET A 1 19.76 -16.42 -20.94
N ASP A 2 18.64 -17.09 -21.17
CA ASP A 2 17.32 -16.56 -20.83
C ASP A 2 17.16 -16.67 -19.32
N GLN A 3 17.34 -15.55 -18.65
CA GLN A 3 17.14 -15.44 -17.21
C GLN A 3 15.65 -15.65 -16.95
N LEU A 4 15.31 -16.61 -16.08
CA LEU A 4 13.91 -16.84 -15.71
C LEU A 4 13.36 -15.55 -15.06
N PRO A 5 12.16 -15.10 -15.45
CA PRO A 5 11.57 -13.89 -14.90
C PRO A 5 11.36 -14.05 -13.40
N THR A 6 11.56 -12.96 -12.65
CA THR A 6 11.26 -12.93 -11.22
C THR A 6 9.75 -12.99 -10.99
N LEU A 7 9.32 -13.40 -9.79
CA LEU A 7 7.91 -13.42 -9.43
C LEU A 7 7.25 -12.04 -9.62
N GLN A 8 7.94 -10.98 -9.21
CA GLN A 8 7.49 -9.60 -9.42
C GLN A 8 7.33 -9.23 -10.90
N GLN A 9 8.22 -9.69 -11.78
CA GLN A 9 8.08 -9.47 -13.21
C GLN A 9 6.86 -10.18 -13.79
N LEU A 10 6.51 -11.36 -13.27
CA LEU A 10 5.31 -12.07 -13.66
C LEU A 10 4.04 -11.33 -13.19
N GLU A 11 4.04 -10.83 -11.96
CA GLU A 11 2.92 -10.02 -11.42
C GLU A 11 2.70 -8.75 -12.23
N TYR A 12 3.77 -8.06 -12.62
CA TYR A 12 3.69 -6.89 -13.49
C TYR A 12 3.13 -7.24 -14.88
N LEU A 13 3.57 -8.34 -15.47
CA LEU A 13 3.05 -8.80 -16.77
C LEU A 13 1.57 -9.17 -16.70
N GLU A 14 1.15 -9.86 -15.65
CA GLU A 14 -0.25 -10.25 -15.42
C GLU A 14 -1.14 -9.01 -15.20
N SER A 15 -0.72 -8.12 -14.30
CA SER A 15 -1.42 -6.86 -14.03
C SER A 15 -1.53 -6.00 -15.29
N GLY A 16 -0.44 -5.86 -16.04
CA GLY A 16 -0.39 -5.13 -17.31
C GLY A 16 -1.35 -5.70 -18.35
N PHE A 17 -1.43 -7.03 -18.44
CA PHE A 17 -2.35 -7.71 -19.34
C PHE A 17 -3.81 -7.46 -18.98
N GLU A 18 -4.18 -7.57 -17.70
CA GLU A 18 -5.57 -7.35 -17.26
C GLU A 18 -6.01 -5.90 -17.43
N VAL A 19 -5.18 -4.91 -17.07
CA VAL A 19 -5.50 -3.49 -17.34
C VAL A 19 -5.65 -3.24 -18.85
N SER A 20 -4.73 -3.77 -19.67
CA SER A 20 -4.80 -3.62 -21.13
C SER A 20 -6.07 -4.23 -21.71
N LYS A 21 -6.50 -5.38 -21.19
CA LYS A 21 -7.72 -6.07 -21.60
C LYS A 21 -8.95 -5.25 -21.26
N ILE A 22 -9.06 -4.71 -20.06
CA ILE A 22 -10.18 -3.85 -19.64
C ILE A 22 -10.28 -2.63 -20.55
N LEU A 23 -9.16 -1.94 -20.77
CA LEU A 23 -9.12 -0.77 -21.65
C LEU A 23 -9.44 -1.14 -23.11
N ALA A 24 -9.00 -2.31 -23.60
CA ALA A 24 -9.34 -2.78 -24.93
C ALA A 24 -10.84 -3.02 -25.11
N HIS A 25 -11.52 -3.60 -24.11
CA HIS A 25 -12.97 -3.75 -24.12
C HIS A 25 -13.71 -2.41 -24.13
N ALA A 26 -13.16 -1.41 -23.44
CA ALA A 26 -13.66 -0.03 -23.45
C ALA A 26 -13.38 0.74 -24.76
N GLY A 27 -12.68 0.13 -25.72
CA GLY A 27 -12.41 0.71 -27.05
C GLY A 27 -11.05 1.41 -27.20
N PHE A 28 -10.18 1.35 -26.19
CA PHE A 28 -8.81 1.82 -26.30
C PHE A 28 -7.97 0.78 -27.06
N SER A 29 -7.43 1.17 -28.21
CA SER A 29 -6.56 0.26 -28.97
C SER A 29 -5.13 0.39 -28.46
N MET A 30 -4.58 -0.70 -27.90
CA MET A 30 -3.27 -0.71 -27.24
C MET A 30 -2.12 -0.23 -28.14
N GLU A 31 -2.21 -0.45 -29.45
CA GLU A 31 -1.23 -0.02 -30.45
C GLU A 31 -1.41 1.44 -30.91
N LYS A 32 -2.58 2.04 -30.63
CA LYS A 32 -2.83 3.43 -31.03
C LYS A 32 -2.10 4.40 -30.10
N PRO A 33 -1.59 5.52 -30.65
CA PRO A 33 -1.03 6.58 -29.83
C PRO A 33 -2.14 7.21 -28.98
N ALA A 34 -1.88 7.33 -27.68
CA ALA A 34 -2.68 8.13 -26.75
C ALA A 34 -2.14 9.57 -26.67
N PHE A 35 -0.82 9.69 -26.79
CA PHE A 35 -0.01 10.90 -26.78
C PHE A 35 1.27 10.61 -27.61
N SER A 36 2.48 10.88 -27.11
CA SER A 36 3.76 10.40 -27.64
C SER A 36 4.06 8.93 -27.31
N ILE A 37 3.14 8.27 -26.60
CA ILE A 37 3.17 6.87 -26.20
C ILE A 37 1.87 6.18 -26.59
N THR A 38 1.88 4.85 -26.56
CA THR A 38 0.69 4.04 -26.88
C THR A 38 -0.20 3.82 -25.66
N TRP A 39 -1.46 3.44 -25.89
CA TRP A 39 -2.35 3.01 -24.81
C TRP A 39 -1.83 1.80 -24.04
N GLY A 40 -1.10 0.90 -24.70
CA GLY A 40 -0.43 -0.22 -24.03
C GLY A 40 0.61 0.24 -23.01
N GLN A 41 1.39 1.27 -23.34
CA GLN A 41 2.38 1.85 -22.40
C GLN A 41 1.72 2.57 -21.22
N ILE A 42 0.57 3.20 -21.45
CA ILE A 42 -0.24 3.78 -20.36
C ILE A 42 -0.78 2.67 -19.45
N ALA A 43 -1.37 1.62 -20.04
CA ALA A 43 -1.92 0.48 -19.32
C ALA A 43 -0.84 -0.21 -18.46
N GLU A 44 0.35 -0.40 -19.02
CA GLU A 44 1.51 -0.98 -18.34
C GLU A 44 1.91 -0.15 -17.11
N GLU A 45 2.08 1.17 -17.24
CA GLU A 45 2.49 1.99 -16.09
C GLU A 45 1.39 2.13 -15.02
N ILE A 46 0.12 2.15 -15.41
CA ILE A 46 -1.00 2.06 -14.46
C ILE A 46 -0.91 0.75 -13.68
N ALA A 47 -0.78 -0.38 -14.39
CA ALA A 47 -0.70 -1.70 -13.80
C ALA A 47 0.49 -1.86 -12.86
N HIS A 48 1.68 -1.38 -13.25
CA HIS A 48 2.85 -1.38 -12.38
C HIS A 48 2.61 -0.58 -11.11
N THR A 49 2.03 0.62 -11.23
CA THR A 49 1.71 1.46 -10.08
C THR A 49 0.71 0.77 -9.15
N LEU A 50 -0.31 0.12 -9.71
CA LEU A 50 -1.29 -0.65 -8.94
C LEU A 50 -0.66 -1.84 -8.22
N SER A 51 0.19 -2.60 -8.91
CA SER A 51 0.94 -3.72 -8.34
C SER A 51 1.89 -3.28 -7.22
N ASP A 52 2.56 -2.13 -7.36
CA ASP A 52 3.43 -1.55 -6.34
C ASP A 52 2.65 -1.23 -5.05
N HIS A 53 1.36 -0.91 -5.17
CA HIS A 53 0.45 -0.68 -4.04
C HIS A 53 -0.32 -1.93 -3.60
N GLY A 54 -0.04 -3.12 -4.16
CA GLY A 54 -0.72 -4.37 -3.81
C GLY A 54 -2.19 -4.42 -4.23
N LEU A 55 -2.58 -3.62 -5.23
CA LEU A 55 -3.94 -3.52 -5.74
C LEU A 55 -4.04 -4.25 -7.08
N PRO A 56 -4.49 -5.52 -7.11
CA PRO A 56 -4.68 -6.21 -8.37
C PRO A 56 -5.82 -5.56 -9.17
N PRO A 57 -5.69 -5.46 -10.51
CA PRO A 57 -6.68 -4.81 -11.36
C PRO A 57 -8.06 -5.47 -11.30
N ASP A 58 -8.15 -6.77 -11.00
CA ASP A 58 -9.42 -7.49 -10.82
C ASP A 58 -10.27 -7.00 -9.62
N ARG A 59 -9.66 -6.27 -8.68
CA ARG A 59 -10.39 -5.67 -7.53
C ARG A 59 -10.93 -4.29 -7.83
N LEU A 60 -10.57 -3.71 -8.97
CA LEU A 60 -10.98 -2.38 -9.36
C LEU A 60 -12.18 -2.45 -10.30
N GLU A 61 -13.03 -1.44 -10.22
CA GLU A 61 -14.13 -1.30 -11.18
C GLU A 61 -13.58 -0.93 -12.56
N GLU A 62 -14.15 -1.51 -13.61
CA GLU A 62 -13.76 -1.22 -14.99
C GLU A 62 -13.91 0.27 -15.32
N ASP A 63 -15.00 0.89 -14.87
CA ASP A 63 -15.26 2.32 -15.05
C ASP A 63 -14.15 3.19 -14.41
N PHE A 64 -13.63 2.79 -13.25
CA PHE A 64 -12.51 3.50 -12.60
C PHE A 64 -11.25 3.47 -13.46
N LEU A 65 -10.88 2.32 -14.03
CA LEU A 65 -9.70 2.20 -14.89
C LEU A 65 -9.86 3.00 -16.19
N ILE A 66 -11.08 3.06 -16.73
CA ILE A 66 -11.41 3.87 -17.90
C ILE A 66 -11.26 5.36 -17.58
N ASP A 67 -11.84 5.83 -16.47
CA ASP A 67 -11.76 7.21 -16.02
C ASP A 67 -10.31 7.62 -15.72
N LEU A 68 -9.53 6.72 -15.10
CA LEU A 68 -8.11 6.90 -14.85
C LEU A 68 -7.33 7.09 -16.15
N ALA A 69 -7.54 6.21 -17.13
CA ALA A 69 -6.87 6.28 -18.43
C ALA A 69 -7.20 7.57 -19.19
N GLN A 70 -8.46 8.02 -19.16
CA GLN A 70 -8.87 9.29 -19.76
C GLN A 70 -8.29 10.50 -19.01
N GLY A 71 -8.24 10.44 -17.68
CA GLY A 71 -7.63 11.47 -16.84
C GLY A 71 -6.14 11.63 -17.13
N ILE A 72 -5.42 10.51 -17.19
CA ILE A 72 -4.01 10.46 -17.59
C ILE A 72 -3.80 11.08 -18.96
N GLN A 73 -4.63 10.74 -19.95
CA GLN A 73 -4.50 11.31 -21.29
C GLN A 73 -4.58 12.85 -21.26
N LYS A 74 -5.49 13.41 -20.45
CA LYS A 74 -5.62 14.87 -20.30
C LYS A 74 -4.41 15.48 -19.59
N VAL A 75 -3.86 14.81 -18.57
CA VAL A 75 -2.66 15.27 -17.87
C VAL A 75 -1.47 15.29 -18.82
N LEU A 76 -1.24 14.20 -19.56
CA LEU A 76 -0.12 14.07 -20.49
C LEU A 76 -0.15 15.08 -21.63
N GLN A 77 -1.33 15.57 -22.04
CA GLN A 77 -1.44 16.64 -23.03
C GLN A 77 -0.85 17.98 -22.55
N ASN A 78 -0.77 18.19 -21.23
CA ASN A 78 -0.27 19.42 -20.62
C ASN A 78 1.14 19.29 -20.05
N ASP A 79 1.71 18.08 -20.08
CA ASP A 79 2.99 17.75 -19.44
C ASP A 79 4.09 17.49 -20.48
N ASP A 80 5.34 17.48 -20.02
CA ASP A 80 6.48 17.19 -20.88
C ASP A 80 6.54 15.67 -21.16
N VAL A 81 6.73 15.35 -22.44
CA VAL A 81 6.87 13.98 -22.95
C VAL A 81 7.92 13.19 -22.19
N LEU A 82 8.98 13.81 -21.69
CA LEU A 82 10.06 13.08 -21.01
C LEU A 82 9.68 12.56 -19.62
N PHE A 83 8.66 13.16 -18.98
CA PHE A 83 8.28 12.82 -17.60
C PHE A 83 6.97 12.03 -17.49
N TRP A 84 6.42 11.58 -18.62
CA TRP A 84 5.11 10.91 -18.69
C TRP A 84 4.92 9.78 -17.67
N ARG A 85 5.93 8.95 -17.42
CA ARG A 85 5.85 7.86 -16.42
C ARG A 85 5.60 8.38 -15.01
N ASN A 86 6.30 9.45 -14.64
CA ASN A 86 6.12 10.08 -13.34
C ASN A 86 4.74 10.74 -13.24
N SER A 87 4.26 11.37 -14.32
CA SER A 87 2.93 11.97 -14.37
C SER A 87 1.83 10.91 -14.24
N ILE A 88 1.96 9.76 -14.92
CA ILE A 88 1.03 8.62 -14.77
C ILE A 88 1.04 8.10 -13.34
N ARG A 89 2.23 7.84 -12.79
CA ARG A 89 2.37 7.32 -11.42
C ARG A 89 1.76 8.28 -10.40
N ALA A 90 2.14 9.55 -10.45
CA ALA A 90 1.60 10.58 -9.56
C ALA A 90 0.08 10.69 -9.69
N TYR A 91 -0.45 10.79 -10.91
CA TYR A 91 -1.90 10.91 -11.11
C TYR A 91 -2.68 9.66 -10.67
N THR A 92 -2.09 8.48 -10.82
CA THR A 92 -2.68 7.21 -10.37
C THR A 92 -2.69 7.14 -8.86
N THR A 93 -1.54 7.34 -8.20
CA THR A 93 -1.40 7.33 -6.74
C THR A 93 -2.26 8.40 -6.06
N ASP A 94 -2.43 9.57 -6.71
CA ASP A 94 -3.25 10.67 -6.20
C ASP A 94 -4.76 10.46 -6.36
N GLN A 95 -5.21 9.37 -7.00
CA GLN A 95 -6.64 9.09 -7.13
C GLN A 95 -7.27 8.86 -5.75
N PRO A 96 -8.39 9.52 -5.42
CA PRO A 96 -9.10 9.34 -4.15
C PRO A 96 -9.46 7.88 -3.87
N THR A 97 -9.84 7.12 -4.91
CA THR A 97 -10.14 5.69 -4.80
C THR A 97 -8.92 4.89 -4.32
N LEU A 98 -7.75 5.17 -4.91
CA LEU A 98 -6.50 4.48 -4.58
C LEU A 98 -6.01 4.91 -3.19
N MET A 99 -6.11 6.20 -2.87
CA MET A 99 -5.87 6.71 -1.52
C MET A 99 -6.79 6.06 -0.48
N ALA A 100 -8.07 5.85 -0.76
CA ALA A 100 -9.00 5.20 0.16
C ALA A 100 -8.61 3.74 0.43
N PHE A 101 -8.15 3.02 -0.60
CA PHE A 101 -7.61 1.67 -0.44
C PHE A 101 -6.31 1.66 0.39
N MET A 102 -5.41 2.63 0.18
CA MET A 102 -4.16 2.74 0.96
C MET A 102 -4.40 3.23 2.40
N SER A 103 -5.40 4.07 2.62
CA SER A 103 -5.75 4.63 3.93
C SER A 103 -6.52 3.64 4.80
N SER A 104 -6.99 2.53 4.22
CA SER A 104 -7.65 1.45 4.95
C SER A 104 -6.61 0.41 5.42
N PRO A 105 -5.82 0.74 6.47
CA PRO A 105 -5.71 -0.22 7.56
C PRO A 105 -5.52 0.43 8.96
N ASN A 106 -6.19 1.54 9.31
CA ASN A 106 -6.21 2.03 10.70
C ASN A 106 -7.27 3.10 11.03
N GLU A 107 -8.55 2.89 10.71
CA GLU A 107 -9.63 3.52 11.50
C GLU A 107 -9.78 2.76 12.82
N GLU A 108 -8.73 2.77 13.64
CA GLU A 108 -8.71 2.49 15.08
C GLU A 108 -7.30 2.83 15.61
N ASP A 109 -6.86 4.07 15.36
CA ASP A 109 -6.04 4.78 16.34
C ASP A 109 -6.97 5.66 17.21
N ASP A 110 -8.13 5.08 17.56
CA ASP A 110 -8.77 5.46 18.82
C ASP A 110 -7.86 4.90 19.90
N GLU A 111 -6.89 5.71 20.32
CA GLU A 111 -6.38 5.67 21.70
C GLU A 111 -7.57 5.89 22.63
N GLY A 112 -8.45 4.89 22.69
CA GLY A 112 -9.67 4.95 23.46
C GLY A 112 -9.27 4.89 24.92
N SER A 113 -9.21 6.05 25.58
CA SER A 113 -9.56 6.34 26.99
C SER A 113 -9.14 5.34 28.10
N LEU A 114 -8.23 4.39 27.83
CA LEU A 114 -7.87 3.30 28.75
C LEU A 114 -6.54 3.54 29.46
N THR A 115 -5.77 4.54 29.02
CA THR A 115 -4.62 5.08 29.76
C THR A 115 -5.04 5.89 30.98
N GLU A 116 -6.25 6.47 31.00
CA GLU A 116 -6.70 7.30 32.13
C GLU A 116 -7.19 6.50 33.36
N GLN A 117 -7.40 5.18 33.23
CA GLN A 117 -7.87 4.35 34.34
C GLN A 117 -6.74 3.81 35.24
N TYR A 118 -5.48 3.78 34.76
CA TYR A 118 -4.36 3.28 35.56
C TYR A 118 -3.67 4.36 36.40
N GLU A 119 -3.87 5.65 36.13
CA GLU A 119 -3.30 6.72 36.98
C GLU A 119 -4.06 6.94 38.29
N ASN A 120 -5.34 6.55 38.37
CA ASN A 120 -6.16 6.76 39.57
C ASN A 120 -6.11 5.62 40.60
N ALA A 121 -5.40 4.52 40.32
CA ALA A 121 -5.25 3.42 41.29
C ALA A 121 -4.08 3.62 42.27
N ILE A 122 -3.22 4.62 42.06
CA ILE A 122 -2.00 4.82 42.88
C ILE A 122 -2.19 5.90 43.97
N ARG A 123 -3.43 6.30 44.25
CA ARG A 123 -3.75 7.30 45.28
C ARG A 123 -4.76 6.81 46.31
N LEU A 124 -4.55 5.60 46.83
CA LEU A 124 -5.15 5.18 48.09
C LEU A 124 -4.17 4.28 48.85
N GLY A 125 -3.75 4.71 50.03
CA GLY A 125 -3.03 3.88 50.99
C GLY A 125 -1.55 4.20 51.12
N ASP A 126 -1.28 5.32 51.80
CA ASP A 126 -0.17 5.37 52.75
C ASP A 126 -0.31 4.18 53.70
N ASP A 127 0.37 3.06 53.41
CA ASP A 127 0.59 2.01 54.40
C ASP A 127 2.02 1.50 54.26
N GLU A 128 2.69 1.51 55.40
CA GLU A 128 4.12 1.58 55.53
C GLU A 128 4.81 0.31 55.01
N ALA A 129 5.91 0.52 54.31
CA ALA A 129 6.82 -0.51 53.87
C ALA A 129 7.29 -1.39 55.04
N TYR A 130 6.79 -2.62 55.12
CA TYR A 130 7.46 -3.71 55.82
C TYR A 130 7.93 -4.73 54.79
N TRP A 131 9.14 -4.55 54.27
CA TRP A 131 9.87 -5.61 53.58
C TRP A 131 10.54 -6.48 54.65
N PRO A 132 10.16 -7.77 54.84
CA PRO A 132 10.95 -8.68 55.63
C PRO A 132 12.19 -9.07 54.81
N ASP A 133 13.32 -8.56 55.27
CA ASP A 133 14.66 -9.14 55.26
C ASP A 133 15.05 -10.00 54.04
N GLY A 134 15.87 -9.41 53.18
CA GLY A 134 16.70 -10.14 52.24
C GLY A 134 17.80 -10.88 52.98
N GLY A 135 17.68 -12.20 53.10
CA GLY A 135 18.69 -13.01 53.77
C GLY A 135 18.41 -14.51 53.76
N ALA A 136 18.33 -15.13 52.59
CA ALA A 136 18.49 -16.59 52.48
C ALA A 136 19.32 -16.91 51.24
N SER A 137 20.63 -16.69 51.37
CA SER A 137 21.63 -17.23 50.46
C SER A 137 21.46 -18.75 50.39
N ALA A 138 21.31 -19.25 49.17
CA ALA A 138 21.47 -20.67 48.86
C ALA A 138 22.88 -21.09 49.30
N ASP A 139 22.96 -21.99 50.27
CA ASP A 139 24.22 -22.69 50.55
C ASP A 139 24.14 -24.13 50.06
N LEU A 140 25.15 -24.46 49.29
CA LEU A 140 25.41 -25.70 48.58
C LEU A 140 25.73 -26.84 49.57
N PHE A 141 25.57 -28.07 49.09
CA PHE A 141 26.30 -29.28 49.46
C PHE A 141 27.53 -29.10 50.40
N ASP A 142 27.56 -29.80 51.54
CA ASP A 142 28.58 -30.84 51.78
C ASP A 142 28.32 -31.76 53.00
N GLU A 143 28.47 -33.06 52.71
CA GLU A 143 29.15 -34.15 53.45
C GLU A 143 29.20 -34.16 55.00
N PHE A 144 28.51 -35.12 55.64
CA PHE A 144 29.09 -36.29 56.36
C PHE A 144 28.01 -37.25 56.90
#